data_AF-A0A645JE58-F1
#
_entry.id   AF-A0A645JE58-F1
#
_cell.length_a   1.000
_cell.length_b   1.000
_cell.length_c   1.000
_cell.angle_alpha   90.00
_cell.angle_beta   90.00
_cell.angle_gamma   90.00
#
_symmetry.space_group_name_H-M   'P 1'
#
loop_
_entity.id
_entity.type
_entity.pdbx_description
1 polymer ?
#
loop_
_entity_poly.entity_id
_entity_poly.type
_entity_poly.pdbx_seq_one_letter_code
_entity_poly.pdbx_strand_id
1 'polypeptide(L)'
;MAPSNAERRVVLTMLLLGAPQPLTKARIRALVEGYAGLSDAAFNQSFERDKRALRVEMGLPIETSGVGEEEGYRIRVGEFALAPVDLTPEEAAAWVLTRD
;
A
#
# COMPACT_ATOMS: atom_id res chain seq x y z
N MET A 1 -19.39 13.26 -2.37
CA MET A 1 -18.13 14.04 -2.34
C MET A 1 -17.04 13.07 -2.77
N ALA A 2 -16.16 13.41 -3.71
CA ALA A 2 -15.10 12.48 -4.10
C ALA A 2 -14.10 12.29 -2.94
N PRO A 3 -13.61 11.06 -2.68
CA PRO A 3 -12.69 10.81 -1.58
C PRO A 3 -11.39 11.57 -1.77
N SER A 4 -10.78 11.96 -0.66
CA SER A 4 -9.46 12.60 -0.70
C SER A 4 -8.40 11.62 -1.22
N ASN A 5 -7.26 12.14 -1.72
CA ASN A 5 -6.15 11.27 -2.11
C ASN A 5 -5.64 10.43 -0.93
N ALA A 6 -5.63 10.97 0.29
CA ALA A 6 -5.20 10.25 1.48
C ALA A 6 -6.15 9.08 1.80
N GLU A 7 -7.45 9.35 1.81
CA GLU A 7 -8.49 8.35 2.04
C GLU A 7 -8.45 7.22 1.01
N ARG A 8 -8.36 7.57 -0.28
CA ARG A 8 -8.26 6.58 -1.36
C ARG A 8 -7.03 5.67 -1.20
N ARG A 9 -5.89 6.23 -0.77
CA ARG A 9 -4.67 5.45 -0.49
C ARG A 9 -4.85 4.50 0.69
N VAL A 10 -5.51 4.93 1.77
CA VAL A 10 -5.81 4.06 2.91
C VAL A 10 -6.73 2.90 2.50
N VAL A 11 -7.80 3.20 1.74
CA VAL A 11 -8.72 2.19 1.23
C VAL A 11 -7.99 1.18 0.32
N LEU A 12 -7.14 1.67 -0.59
CA LEU A 12 -6.33 0.81 -1.45
C LEU A 12 -5.40 -0.10 -0.62
N THR A 13 -4.73 0.45 0.39
CA THR A 13 -3.88 -0.33 1.29
C THR A 13 -4.65 -1.43 1.99
N MET A 14 -5.79 -1.10 2.62
CA MET A 14 -6.62 -2.09 3.32
C MET A 14 -7.10 -3.20 2.36
N LEU A 15 -7.53 -2.80 1.16
CA LEU A 15 -7.96 -3.73 0.12
C LEU A 15 -6.84 -4.71 -0.27
N LEU A 16 -5.63 -4.22 -0.51
CA LEU A 16 -4.50 -5.05 -0.94
C LEU A 16 -3.90 -5.90 0.18
N LEU A 17 -4.00 -5.47 1.44
CA LEU A 17 -3.58 -6.24 2.61
C LEU A 17 -4.55 -7.39 2.92
N GLY A 18 -5.86 -7.14 2.79
CA GLY A 18 -6.92 -8.11 3.10
C GLY A 18 -7.22 -9.12 1.99
N ALA A 19 -6.63 -8.94 0.81
CA ALA A 19 -6.92 -9.80 -0.34
C ALA A 19 -6.25 -11.18 -0.20
N PRO A 20 -7.01 -12.31 -0.28
CA PRO A 20 -6.43 -13.65 -0.20
C PRO A 20 -5.57 -13.97 -1.43
N GLN A 21 -5.88 -13.35 -2.58
CA GLN A 21 -5.15 -13.50 -3.84
C GLN A 21 -4.87 -12.11 -4.46
N PRO A 22 -3.85 -11.97 -5.31
CA PRO A 22 -3.59 -10.72 -6.03
C PRO A 22 -4.84 -10.21 -6.76
N LEU A 23 -5.14 -8.92 -6.63
CA LEU A 23 -6.30 -8.30 -7.25
C LEU A 23 -5.94 -7.68 -8.59
N THR A 24 -6.79 -7.87 -9.60
CA THR A 24 -6.60 -7.22 -10.90
C THR A 24 -6.89 -5.72 -10.84
N LYS A 25 -6.36 -4.95 -11.81
CA LYS A 25 -6.71 -3.52 -11.96
C LYS A 25 -8.21 -3.29 -12.04
N ALA A 26 -8.91 -4.12 -12.81
CA ALA A 26 -10.36 -4.02 -12.97
C ALA A 26 -11.09 -4.18 -11.63
N ARG A 27 -10.66 -5.15 -10.80
CA ARG A 27 -11.25 -5.38 -9.49
C ARG A 27 -10.95 -4.23 -8.52
N ILE A 28 -9.73 -3.72 -8.52
CA ILE A 28 -9.33 -2.56 -7.70
C ILE A 28 -10.15 -1.32 -8.08
N ARG A 29 -10.27 -1.03 -9.38
CA ARG A 29 -11.05 0.11 -9.89
C ARG A 29 -12.51 0.07 -9.48
N ALA A 30 -13.09 -1.13 -9.45
CA ALA A 30 -14.49 -1.31 -9.05
C ALA A 30 -14.71 -1.15 -7.54
N LEU A 31 -13.72 -1.49 -6.72
CA LEU A 31 -13.85 -1.51 -5.25
C LEU A 31 -13.38 -0.22 -4.57
N VAL A 32 -12.51 0.57 -5.21
CA VAL A 32 -11.95 1.79 -4.62
C VAL A 32 -12.70 3.00 -5.15
N GLU A 33 -13.41 3.68 -4.25
CA GLU A 33 -14.07 4.94 -4.56
C GLU A 33 -13.05 5.99 -5.03
N GLY A 34 -13.42 6.78 -6.04
CA GLY A 34 -12.50 7.71 -6.70
C GLY A 34 -11.68 7.09 -7.84
N TYR A 35 -11.70 5.77 -8.03
CA TYR A 35 -11.28 5.12 -9.28
C TYR A 35 -12.46 4.80 -10.20
N ALA A 36 -13.61 4.45 -9.61
CA ALA A 36 -14.84 4.25 -10.35
C ALA A 36 -15.22 5.51 -11.14
N GLY A 37 -15.62 5.33 -12.41
CA GLY A 37 -16.05 6.43 -13.29
C GLY A 37 -14.92 7.25 -13.94
N LEU A 38 -13.65 7.04 -13.58
CA LEU A 38 -12.52 7.60 -14.34
C LEU A 38 -12.46 6.98 -15.73
N SER A 39 -11.84 7.65 -16.71
CA SER A 39 -11.39 7.00 -17.94
C SER A 39 -10.22 6.06 -17.66
N ASP A 40 -9.90 5.16 -18.58
CA ASP A 40 -8.81 4.19 -18.40
C ASP A 40 -7.46 4.88 -18.20
N ALA A 41 -7.18 5.93 -18.96
CA ALA A 41 -5.97 6.72 -18.83
C ALA A 41 -5.90 7.43 -17.46
N ALA A 42 -6.99 8.06 -17.03
CA ALA A 42 -7.06 8.76 -15.75
C ALA A 42 -6.95 7.80 -14.55
N PHE A 43 -7.58 6.62 -14.65
CA PHE A 43 -7.45 5.55 -13.68
C PHE A 43 -6.00 5.07 -13.59
N ASN A 44 -5.36 4.71 -14.72
CA ASN A 44 -3.99 4.23 -14.74
C ASN A 44 -3.03 5.25 -14.12
N GLN A 45 -3.14 6.53 -14.49
CA GLN A 45 -2.31 7.57 -13.91
C GLN A 45 -2.53 7.72 -12.39
N SER A 46 -3.78 7.71 -11.94
CA SER A 46 -4.11 7.83 -10.51
C SER A 46 -3.62 6.63 -9.72
N PHE A 47 -3.79 5.42 -10.28
CA PHE A 47 -3.36 4.18 -9.66
C PHE A 47 -1.84 4.11 -9.56
N GLU A 48 -1.09 4.43 -10.62
CA GLU A 48 0.38 4.48 -10.57
C GLU A 48 0.90 5.50 -9.54
N ARG A 49 0.25 6.67 -9.47
CA ARG A 49 0.58 7.70 -8.47
C ARG A 49 0.36 7.19 -7.04
N ASP A 50 -0.78 6.56 -6.79
CA ASP A 50 -1.11 6.03 -5.48
C ASP A 50 -0.19 4.86 -5.11
N LYS A 51 0.13 3.94 -6.04
CA LYS A 51 1.16 2.90 -5.83
C LYS A 51 2.51 3.49 -5.43
N ARG A 52 2.94 4.57 -6.10
CA ARG A 52 4.19 5.26 -5.77
C ARG A 52 4.14 5.85 -4.37
N ALA A 53 3.02 6.48 -4.00
CA ALA A 53 2.84 7.02 -2.66
C ALA A 53 2.83 5.94 -1.58
N LEU A 54 2.16 4.80 -1.82
CA LEU A 54 2.17 3.64 -0.91
C LEU A 54 3.61 3.18 -0.64
N ARG A 55 4.43 3.11 -1.70
CA ARG A 55 5.85 2.73 -1.58
C ARG A 55 6.70 3.78 -0.86
N VAL A 56 6.57 5.06 -1.21
CA VAL A 56 7.47 6.11 -0.73
C VAL A 56 7.04 6.70 0.62
N GLU A 57 5.76 6.97 0.80
CA GLU A 57 5.23 7.64 2.00
C GLU A 57 4.90 6.66 3.12
N MET A 58 4.45 5.44 2.79
CA MET A 58 4.01 4.45 3.79
C MET A 58 4.94 3.23 3.92
N GLY A 59 5.97 3.14 3.07
CA GLY A 59 6.87 1.99 3.06
C GLY A 59 6.19 0.67 2.67
N LEU A 60 5.06 0.73 1.95
CA LEU A 60 4.26 -0.42 1.54
C LEU A 60 4.59 -0.82 0.09
N PRO A 61 5.49 -1.79 -0.16
CA PRO A 61 5.74 -2.27 -1.50
C PRO A 61 4.52 -3.04 -2.01
N ILE A 62 4.12 -2.73 -3.24
CA ILE A 62 3.10 -3.47 -3.96
C ILE A 62 3.79 -4.41 -4.92
N GLU A 63 3.49 -5.69 -4.79
CA GLU A 63 3.89 -6.72 -5.73
C GLU A 63 2.95 -6.75 -6.91
N THR A 64 3.52 -7.02 -8.08
CA THR A 64 2.80 -7.17 -9.33
C THR A 64 3.17 -8.51 -9.93
N SER A 65 2.17 -9.31 -10.29
CA SER A 65 2.32 -10.62 -10.92
C SER A 65 1.45 -10.71 -12.15
N GLY A 66 1.87 -11.46 -13.17
CA GLY A 66 1.12 -11.53 -14.44
C GLY A 66 1.48 -10.41 -15.40
N VAL A 67 0.69 -10.26 -16.47
CA VAL A 67 0.93 -9.29 -17.56
C VAL A 67 -0.39 -8.78 -18.13
N GLY A 68 -0.39 -7.54 -18.63
CA GLY A 68 -1.57 -6.95 -19.28
C GLY A 68 -2.77 -6.84 -18.33
N GLU A 69 -3.93 -7.34 -18.76
CA GLU A 69 -5.17 -7.29 -17.98
C GLU A 69 -5.19 -8.29 -16.81
N GLU A 70 -4.36 -9.33 -16.89
CA GLU A 70 -4.18 -10.35 -15.86
C GLU A 70 -3.15 -9.93 -14.79
N GLU A 71 -2.65 -8.70 -14.83
CA GLU A 71 -1.81 -8.16 -13.76
C GLU A 71 -2.57 -8.15 -12.43
N GLY A 72 -2.08 -8.94 -11.48
CA GLY A 72 -2.52 -9.00 -10.11
C GLY A 72 -1.62 -8.18 -9.18
N TYR A 73 -2.24 -7.50 -8.21
CA TYR A 73 -1.59 -6.61 -7.25
C TYR A 73 -1.86 -7.08 -5.82
N ARG A 74 -0.81 -7.15 -4.99
CA ARG A 74 -0.94 -7.47 -3.56
C ARG A 74 0.09 -6.73 -2.71
N ILE A 75 -0.18 -6.65 -1.41
CA ILE A 75 0.83 -6.28 -0.41
C ILE A 75 1.11 -7.52 0.44
N ARG A 76 2.39 -7.88 0.65
CA ARG A 76 2.77 -8.97 1.56
C ARG A 76 3.04 -8.43 2.97
N VAL A 77 2.17 -8.80 3.91
CA VAL A 77 2.27 -8.43 5.34
C VAL A 77 3.60 -8.88 5.98
N GLY A 78 4.19 -9.97 5.49
CA GLY A 78 5.42 -10.55 6.06
C GLY A 78 6.73 -9.88 5.63
N GLU A 79 6.72 -9.01 4.61
CA GLU A 79 7.94 -8.29 4.17
C GLU A 79 8.14 -6.96 4.91
N PHE A 80 7.26 -6.63 5.87
CA PHE A 80 7.35 -5.45 6.73
C PHE A 80 8.24 -5.63 7.96
N ALA A 81 9.11 -6.64 7.97
CA ALA A 81 10.09 -6.75 9.04
C ALA A 81 11.04 -5.56 8.95
N LEU A 82 11.00 -4.68 9.95
CA LEU A 82 12.12 -3.80 10.25
C LEU A 82 13.37 -4.68 10.29
N ALA A 83 14.45 -4.25 9.62
CA ALA A 83 15.74 -4.85 9.88
C ALA A 83 15.96 -4.85 11.41
N PRO A 84 16.50 -5.93 12.00
CA PRO A 84 16.82 -5.91 13.42
C PRO A 84 17.61 -4.64 13.71
N VAL A 85 17.04 -3.78 14.56
CA VAL A 85 17.72 -2.58 15.03
C VAL A 85 18.69 -3.05 16.08
N ASP A 86 19.98 -3.06 15.75
CA ASP A 86 21.04 -3.21 16.73
C ASP A 86 21.10 -1.90 17.54
N LEU A 87 20.35 -1.85 18.64
CA LEU A 87 20.46 -0.76 19.60
C LEU A 87 21.86 -0.76 20.20
N THR A 88 22.49 0.40 20.28
CA THR A 88 23.69 0.51 21.13
C THR A 88 23.29 0.32 22.60
N PRO A 89 24.24 -0.05 23.49
CA PRO A 89 23.97 -0.14 24.91
C PRO A 89 23.38 1.16 25.50
N GLU A 90 23.79 2.34 25.00
CA GLU A 90 23.21 3.61 25.42
C GLU A 90 21.76 3.81 24.96
N GLU A 91 21.44 3.42 23.72
CA GLU A 91 20.08 3.50 23.19
C GLU A 91 19.14 2.56 23.93
N ALA A 92 19.56 1.31 24.17
CA ALA A 92 18.76 0.34 24.93
C ALA A 92 18.44 0.84 26.36
N ALA A 93 19.39 1.51 27.02
CA ALA A 93 19.18 2.12 28.34
C ALA A 93 18.15 3.28 28.28
N ALA A 94 18.20 4.13 27.26
CA ALA A 94 17.22 5.21 27.07
C ALA A 94 15.79 4.69 26.82
N TRP A 95 15.66 3.56 26.11
CA TRP A 95 14.39 2.88 25.87
C TRP A 95 13.78 2.26 27.14
N VAL A 96 14.61 1.77 28.07
CA VAL A 96 14.13 1.22 29.35
C VAL A 96 13.61 2.34 30.28
N LEU A 97 14.25 3.51 30.26
CA LEU A 97 13.90 4.65 31.12
C LEU A 97 12.65 5.44 30.66
N THR A 98 12.14 5.17 29.46
CA THR A 98 10.95 5.84 28.90
C THR A 98 9.65 5.04 29.06
N ARG A 99 9.68 3.93 29.83
CA ARG A 99 8.53 3.04 30.08
C ARG A 99 7.94 3.13 31.50
N ASP A 100 8.26 4.17 32.26
CA ASP A 100 7.57 4.53 33.51
C ASP A 100 6.64 5.73 33.33
#